data_AF-A0A920U8N5-F1
#
_entry.id   AF-A0A920U8N5-F1
#
_cell.length_a   1.000
_cell.length_b   1.000
_cell.length_c   1.000
_cell.angle_alpha   90.00
_cell.angle_beta   90.00
_cell.angle_gamma   90.00
#
_symmetry.space_group_name_H-M   'P 1'
#
loop_
_entity.id
_entity.type
_entity.pdbx_description
1 polymer ?
#
loop_
_entity_poly.entity_id
_entity_poly.type
_entity_poly.pdbx_seq_one_letter_code
_entity_poly.pdbx_strand_id
1 'polypeptide(L)' 'MAVLPPDRPLDEVLHRFLGERIRLAAVVGATGWVGIVSLEDVLEELVGDIRDETDPAVADPSVSGPGIFGPGEGGT' A
#
# COMPACT_ATOMS: atom_id res chain seq x y z
N MET A 1 10.61 -21.63 -7.56
CA MET A 1 10.79 -20.24 -7.09
C MET A 1 10.35 -19.33 -8.23
N ALA A 2 9.35 -18.48 -8.01
CA ALA A 2 8.88 -17.56 -9.05
C ALA A 2 9.83 -16.37 -9.17
N VAL A 3 9.95 -15.85 -10.39
CA VAL A 3 10.65 -14.60 -10.70
C VAL A 3 9.66 -13.67 -11.41
N LEU A 4 9.66 -12.40 -11.00
CA LEU A 4 8.77 -11.35 -11.50
C LEU A 4 9.57 -10.12 -11.92
N PRO A 5 9.16 -9.43 -12.99
CA PRO A 5 9.68 -8.10 -13.29
C PRO A 5 9.06 -7.06 -12.34
N PRO A 6 9.77 -5.96 -12.01
CA PRO A 6 9.30 -4.93 -11.07
C PRO A 6 8.11 -4.11 -11.59
N ASP A 7 7.91 -4.07 -12.90
CA ASP A 7 6.85 -3.33 -13.59
C ASP A 7 5.59 -4.17 -13.86
N ARG A 8 5.53 -5.42 -13.36
CA ARG A 8 4.34 -6.27 -13.50
C ARG A 8 3.14 -5.63 -12.77
N PRO A 9 1.94 -5.57 -13.40
CA PRO A 9 0.72 -5.16 -12.70
C PRO A 9 0.42 -6.09 -11.51
N LEU A 10 -0.04 -5.49 -10.42
CA LEU A 10 -0.20 -6.17 -9.14
C LEU A 10 -1.34 -7.19 -9.15
N ASP A 11 -2.41 -6.93 -9.91
CA ASP A 11 -3.51 -7.86 -10.16
C ASP A 11 -3.02 -9.13 -10.86
N GLU A 12 -2.13 -9.01 -11.84
CA GLU A 12 -1.53 -10.16 -12.50
C GLU A 12 -0.60 -10.95 -11.57
N VAL A 13 0.16 -10.25 -10.71
CA VAL A 13 1.00 -10.88 -9.69
C VAL A 13 0.13 -11.68 -8.71
N LEU A 14 -0.98 -11.11 -8.24
CA LEU A 14 -1.94 -11.78 -7.37
C LEU A 14 -2.52 -13.04 -8.03
N HIS A 15 -3.01 -12.91 -9.27
CA HIS A 15 -3.55 -14.05 -10.01
C HIS A 15 -2.53 -15.18 -10.16
N ARG A 16 -1.27 -14.84 -10.42
CA ARG A 16 -0.18 -15.80 -10.51
C ARG A 16 0.08 -16.51 -9.19
N PHE A 17 0.15 -15.76 -8.09
CA PHE A 17 0.40 -16.31 -6.76
C PHE A 17 -0.70 -17.28 -6.33
N LEU A 18 -1.96 -16.91 -6.56
CA LEU A 18 -3.11 -17.76 -6.28
C LEU A 18 -3.16 -18.99 -7.19
N GLY A 19 -2.93 -18.82 -8.50
CA GLY A 19 -2.99 -19.90 -9.48
C GLY A 19 -1.88 -20.93 -9.33
N GLU A 20 -0.65 -20.48 -9.08
CA GLU A 20 0.53 -21.34 -8.92
C GLU A 20 0.74 -21.80 -7.46
N ARG A 21 -0.11 -21.36 -6.51
CA ARG A 21 0.02 -21.60 -5.06
C ARG A 21 1.38 -21.18 -4.51
N ILE A 22 1.89 -20.04 -5.00
CA ILE A 22 3.18 -19.46 -4.62
C ILE A 22 2.93 -18.36 -3.60
N ARG A 23 3.74 -18.33 -2.54
CA ARG A 23 3.68 -17.28 -1.50
C ARG A 23 4.85 -16.30 -1.55
N LEU A 24 5.89 -16.60 -2.33
CA LEU A 24 7.12 -15.81 -2.42
C LEU A 24 7.66 -15.81 -3.84
N ALA A 25 8.07 -14.64 -4.32
CA ALA A 25 8.77 -14.48 -5.59
C ALA A 25 9.96 -13.54 -5.46
N ALA A 26 10.98 -13.75 -6.30
CA ALA A 26 12.06 -12.78 -6.47
C ALA A 26 11.69 -11.76 -7.55
N VAL A 27 11.93 -10.48 -7.26
CA VAL A 27 11.78 -9.38 -8.19
C VAL A 27 13.13 -9.14 -8.85
N VAL A 28 13.18 -9.17 -10.18
CA VAL A 28 14.40 -9.00 -10.96
C VAL A 28 14.18 -7.91 -12.00
N GLY A 29 14.97 -6.85 -11.92
CA GLY A 29 14.96 -5.72 -12.85
C GLY A 29 16.09 -5.82 -13.88
N ALA A 30 16.25 -4.77 -14.68
CA ALA A 30 17.23 -4.72 -15.77
C ALA A 30 18.69 -4.93 -15.33
N THR A 31 19.02 -4.51 -14.10
CA THR A 31 20.38 -4.59 -13.55
C THR A 31 20.61 -5.80 -12.63
N GLY A 32 19.60 -6.64 -12.42
CA GLY A 32 19.69 -7.82 -11.56
C GLY A 32 18.59 -7.91 -10.50
N TRP A 33 18.88 -8.64 -9.42
CA TRP A 33 17.93 -8.86 -8.32
C TRP A 33 17.61 -7.54 -7.60
N VAL A 34 16.32 -7.27 -7.48
CA VAL A 34 15.78 -6.07 -6.80
C VAL A 34 15.35 -6.42 -5.39
N GLY A 35 14.70 -7.57 -5.19
CA GLY A 35 14.21 -7.97 -3.87
C GLY A 35 13.31 -9.21 -3.91
N ILE A 36 12.63 -9.49 -2.80
CA ILE A 36 11.58 -10.51 -2.73
C ILE A 36 10.24 -9.82 -2.47
N VAL A 37 9.16 -10.47 -2.90
CA VAL A 37 7.79 -10.05 -2.63
C VAL A 37 6.97 -11.26 -2.20
N SER A 38 6.11 -11.07 -1.20
CA SER A 38 5.19 -12.08 -0.68
C SER A 38 3.76 -11.84 -1.16
N LEU A 39 2.89 -12.84 -0.98
CA LEU A 39 1.46 -12.68 -1.29
C LEU A 39 0.81 -11.62 -0.40
N GLU A 40 1.26 -11.56 0.84
CA GLU A 40 0.81 -10.65 1.86
C GLU A 40 1.08 -9.19 1.46
N ASP A 41 2.29 -8.89 0.97
CA ASP A 41 2.64 -7.55 0.45
C ASP A 41 1.74 -7.15 -0.73
N VAL A 42 1.48 -8.09 -1.64
CA VAL A 42 0.63 -7.87 -2.82
C VAL A 42 -0.83 -7.59 -2.43
N LEU A 43 -1.33 -8.29 -1.41
CA LEU A 43 -2.67 -8.08 -0.89
C LEU A 43 -2.79 -6.74 -0.15
N GLU A 44 -1.80 -6.37 0.65
CA GLU A 44 -1.76 -5.10 1.37
C GLU A 44 -1.80 -3.91 0.39
N GLU A 45 -1.01 -3.95 -0.69
CA GLU A 45 -1.00 -2.87 -1.68
C GLU A 45 -2.30 -2.78 -2.51
N LEU A 46 -2.99 -3.91 -2.77
CA LEU A 46 -4.26 -3.91 -3.50
C LEU A 46 -5.47 -3.53 -2.64
N VAL A 47 -5.46 -3.97 -1.38
CA VAL A 47 -6.62 -3.85 -0.48
C VAL A 47 -6.48 -2.65 0.45
N GLY A 48 -5.24 -2.24 0.76
CA GLY A 48 -4.93 -1.21 1.74
C GLY A 48 -5.30 -1.62 3.16
N ASP A 49 -5.34 -0.63 4.06
CA ASP A 49 -6.01 -0.79 5.36
C ASP A 49 -7.52 -0.94 5.09
N ILE A 50 -8.06 -2.14 5.34
CA ILE A 50 -9.51 -2.35 5.30
C ILE A 50 -10.11 -1.48 6.41
N ARG A 51 -10.57 -0.29 6.05
CA ARG A 51 -11.34 0.59 6.93
C ARG A 51 -12.72 -0.06 7.08
N ASP A 52 -13.00 -0.61 8.25
CA ASP A 52 -14.34 -1.12 8.52
C ASP A 52 -15.32 0.06 8.56
N GLU A 53 -16.57 -0.18 8.19
CA GLU A 53 -17.62 0.86 8.20
C GLU A 53 -17.87 1.42 9.61
N THR A 54 -17.36 0.72 10.63
CA THR A 54 -17.42 1.09 12.03
C THR A 54 -16.16 1.78 12.56
N ASP A 55 -15.10 1.89 11.77
CA ASP A 55 -13.86 2.54 12.22
C ASP A 55 -14.05 4.07 12.34
N PRO A 56 -13.62 4.69 13.45
CA PRO A 56 -13.56 6.13 13.55
C PRO A 56 -12.60 6.65 12.48
N ALA A 57 -12.94 7.78 11.85
CA ALA A 57 -12.08 8.43 10.87
C ALA A 57 -10.70 8.73 11.50
N VAL A 58 -9.75 7.82 11.31
CA VAL A 58 -8.34 8.08 11.63
C VAL A 58 -7.95 9.24 10.72
N ALA A 59 -7.73 10.40 11.33
CA ALA A 59 -7.25 11.57 10.63
C ALA A 59 -5.95 11.19 9.94
N ASP A 60 -5.96 11.18 8.60
CA ASP A 60 -4.77 10.89 7.82
C ASP A 60 -3.66 11.88 8.25
N PRO A 61 -2.50 11.43 8.73
CA PRO A 61 -1.42 12.32 9.18
C PRO A 61 -0.81 13.17 8.03
N SER A 62 -1.29 12.97 6.80
CA SER A 62 -0.97 13.74 5.60
C SER A 62 -1.63 15.13 5.57
N VAL A 63 -2.63 15.43 6.39
CA VAL A 63 -3.20 16.79 6.48
C VAL A 63 -2.34 17.70 7.36
N SER A 64 -1.14 18.04 6.86
CA SER A 64 -0.42 19.23 7.32
C SER A 64 -0.69 20.36 6.32
N GLY A 65 -1.78 21.10 6.56
CA GLY A 65 -2.17 22.30 5.80
C GLY A 65 -2.30 23.50 6.73
N PRO A 66 -1.96 24.72 6.29
CA PRO A 66 -1.23 25.69 7.10
C PRO A 66 -2.11 26.39 8.12
N GLY A 67 -1.54 26.59 9.31
CA GLY A 67 -2.12 27.46 10.33
C GLY A 67 -2.39 28.85 9.77
N ILE A 68 -3.67 29.20 9.69
CA ILE A 68 -4.12 30.57 9.51
C ILE A 68 -4.58 31.08 10.88
N PHE A 69 -3.76 31.95 11.45
CA PHE A 69 -4.01 32.65 12.70
C PHE A 69 -4.86 33.90 12.45
N GLY A 70 -5.97 34.03 13.20
CA GLY A 70 -6.54 35.29 13.72
C GLY A 70 -7.78 35.87 13.00
N PRO A 71 -8.52 36.84 13.62
CA PRO A 71 -8.41 37.40 14.98
C PRO A 71 -9.67 37.17 15.85
N GLY A 72 -9.56 37.43 17.16
CA GLY A 72 -10.55 37.06 18.17
C GLY A 72 -11.80 37.94 18.28
N GLU A 73 -12.69 37.54 19.19
CA GLU A 73 -13.58 38.42 19.95
C GLU A 73 -14.15 37.64 21.15
N GLY A 74 -14.18 38.28 22.32
CA GLY A 74 -14.51 37.68 23.61
C GLY A 74 -16.01 37.51 23.86
N GLY A 75 -16.34 36.74 24.89
CA GLY A 75 -17.69 36.59 25.40
C GLY A 75 -17.68 35.84 26.72
N THR A 76 -17.55 36.63 27.79
CA THR A 76 -17.88 36.41 29.23
C THR A 76 -17.98 35.00 29.77
#